data_AF-A0A936IRQ4-F1
#
_entry.id   AF-A0A936IRQ4-F1
#
_cell.length_a   1.000
_cell.length_b   1.000
_cell.length_c   1.000
_cell.angle_alpha   90.00
_cell.angle_beta   90.00
_cell.angle_gamma   90.00
#
_symmetry.space_group_name_H-M   'P 1'
#
loop_
_entity.id
_entity.type
_entity.pdbx_description
1 polymer ?
#
loop_
_entity_poly.entity_id
_entity_poly.type
_entity_poly.pdbx_seq_one_letter_code
_entity_poly.pdbx_strand_id
1 'polypeptide(L)'
;MIDEDSIDNGNPPNFFGDVDVNDDIARIGQRRPLRFFAQNAGSVIALHTGEVGDEGWFALKSIPASWNRTGPTGDGLRNFLLAGPGLGSEGNGRGSEDLLDKIPDVTPLRATGLKMLEGRRVCAVVFDSDVSMNYSPLNGSLKGANLGLVAFEVLSVTRLRGFSTSSLPRVEIRILSAEEICNGPLELFLDAPVPQSSSEPFDVDPRVTVTIHRGGVVNGASFAPEGRPTHAAAPGSIVTIFGTGLAPQTVSASGAPLPSSLRGVTVTFNGRPAPLFFVSSGQINAQVPWNVLPPGADSGHVTVVVTRDGVQSPPVGAPVQRVSPAVFTLGAGGPAVAVNPDGTLAQAPGSVPGLATRSATPGSWIAIYATGLGAVNDGVPDGANSRDRLRETRLQPRVTIGGRPARVLFCGLSPEFVGVNQVNVEVPPDAPLGDAVPVSIELGGVTSDPAVTISVRR
;
A
#
# COMPACT_ATOMS: atom_id res chain seq x y z
N MET A 1 4.98 -15.61 10.87
CA MET A 1 4.83 -16.30 12.17
C MET A 1 3.96 -17.50 11.92
N ILE A 2 4.25 -18.60 12.60
CA ILE A 2 3.57 -19.88 12.37
C ILE A 2 3.14 -20.43 13.73
N ASP A 3 1.92 -20.91 13.76
CA ASP A 3 1.37 -21.68 14.86
C ASP A 3 1.84 -23.13 14.79
N GLU A 4 2.04 -23.78 15.93
CA GLU A 4 2.50 -25.16 15.97
C GLU A 4 1.56 -26.10 15.23
N ASP A 5 0.25 -25.86 15.28
CA ASP A 5 -0.77 -26.64 14.58
C ASP A 5 -0.67 -26.55 13.04
N SER A 6 0.20 -25.70 12.51
CA SER A 6 0.55 -25.73 11.07
C SER A 6 1.74 -26.62 10.75
N ILE A 7 2.57 -26.90 11.75
CA ILE A 7 3.73 -27.77 11.64
C ILE A 7 3.32 -29.15 12.13
N ASP A 8 2.97 -29.31 13.40
CA ASP A 8 2.51 -30.56 13.98
C ASP A 8 1.05 -30.46 14.40
N ASN A 9 0.16 -31.05 13.62
CA ASN A 9 -1.27 -31.08 13.92
C ASN A 9 -1.76 -32.49 14.26
N GLY A 10 -0.84 -33.40 14.58
CA GLY A 10 -1.14 -34.81 14.84
C GLY A 10 -1.74 -35.57 13.65
N ASN A 11 -1.80 -34.99 12.44
CA ASN A 11 -2.40 -35.60 11.26
C ASN A 11 -1.38 -35.82 10.13
N PRO A 12 -1.47 -36.94 9.38
CA PRO A 12 -0.65 -37.16 8.20
C PRO A 12 -0.85 -36.06 7.13
N PRO A 13 0.19 -35.62 6.40
CA PRO A 13 1.56 -36.17 6.40
C PRO A 13 2.49 -35.56 7.45
N ASN A 14 2.04 -34.59 8.25
CA ASN A 14 2.89 -33.81 9.17
C ASN A 14 2.73 -34.30 10.62
N PHE A 15 2.97 -35.58 10.83
CA PHE A 15 3.07 -36.14 12.17
C PHE A 15 4.54 -36.03 12.61
N PHE A 16 4.90 -34.88 13.17
CA PHE A 16 6.23 -34.70 13.75
C PHE A 16 6.26 -35.29 15.16
N GLY A 17 7.41 -35.77 15.61
CA GLY A 17 7.57 -36.06 17.04
C GLY A 17 7.90 -34.79 17.82
N ASP A 18 7.66 -34.79 19.14
CA ASP A 18 7.99 -33.68 20.05
C ASP A 18 9.43 -33.16 19.85
N VAL A 19 10.36 -34.10 19.63
CA VAL A 19 11.79 -33.82 19.40
C VAL A 19 12.04 -33.13 18.06
N ASP A 20 11.27 -33.43 17.01
CA ASP A 20 11.44 -32.91 15.66
C ASP A 20 11.13 -31.41 15.57
N VAL A 21 10.16 -30.97 16.37
CA VAL A 21 9.69 -29.59 16.44
C VAL A 21 10.24 -28.81 17.63
N ASN A 22 11.15 -29.39 18.41
CA ASN A 22 11.76 -28.81 19.61
C ASN A 22 10.80 -28.62 20.80
N ASP A 23 9.67 -29.32 20.85
CA ASP A 23 8.74 -29.26 21.97
C ASP A 23 9.44 -29.63 23.30
N ASP A 24 10.34 -30.62 23.26
CA ASP A 24 11.18 -31.02 24.42
C ASP A 24 12.09 -29.91 24.99
N ILE A 25 12.29 -28.82 24.25
CA ILE A 25 13.08 -27.66 24.65
C ILE A 25 12.33 -26.32 24.43
N ALA A 26 11.00 -26.39 24.28
CA ALA A 26 10.14 -25.23 24.08
C ALA A 26 10.26 -24.29 25.28
N ARG A 27 10.42 -23.01 25.00
CA ARG A 27 10.49 -21.96 26.02
C ARG A 27 10.35 -20.58 25.40
N ILE A 28 10.09 -19.59 26.26
CA ILE A 28 10.09 -18.19 25.87
C ILE A 28 11.47 -17.84 25.28
N GLY A 29 11.47 -17.32 24.05
CA GLY A 29 12.70 -16.84 23.40
C GLY A 29 13.54 -17.93 22.76
N GLN A 30 13.02 -19.15 22.62
CA GLN A 30 13.65 -20.15 21.78
C GLN A 30 13.71 -19.67 20.32
N ARG A 31 14.92 -19.59 19.75
CA ARG A 31 15.16 -19.17 18.35
C ARG A 31 16.11 -20.12 17.63
N ARG A 32 16.35 -21.31 18.18
CA ARG A 32 17.07 -22.36 17.45
C ARG A 32 16.21 -22.83 16.27
N PRO A 33 16.83 -23.19 15.14
CA PRO A 33 16.10 -23.86 14.07
C PRO A 33 15.37 -25.10 14.60
N LEU A 34 14.16 -25.37 14.09
CA LEU A 34 13.49 -26.65 14.35
C LEU A 34 14.37 -27.81 13.86
N ARG A 35 14.53 -28.86 14.67
CA ARG A 35 15.47 -29.97 14.39
C ARG A 35 15.18 -30.63 13.05
N PHE A 36 13.90 -30.90 12.75
CA PHE A 36 13.52 -31.48 11.47
C PHE A 36 13.91 -30.57 10.29
N PHE A 37 13.61 -29.28 10.38
CA PHE A 37 13.93 -28.31 9.31
C PHE A 37 15.44 -28.17 9.10
N ALA A 38 16.23 -28.17 10.19
CA ALA A 38 17.68 -28.12 10.11
C ALA A 38 18.29 -29.35 9.42
N GLN A 39 17.71 -30.54 9.64
CA GLN A 39 18.19 -31.81 9.10
C GLN A 39 17.72 -32.09 7.66
N ASN A 40 16.66 -31.41 7.21
CA ASN A 40 15.97 -31.69 5.95
C ASN A 40 16.00 -30.49 4.98
N ALA A 41 17.02 -29.64 5.05
CA ALA A 41 17.19 -28.54 4.10
C ALA A 41 17.23 -29.06 2.65
N GLY A 42 16.46 -28.42 1.77
CA GLY A 42 16.26 -28.82 0.37
C GLY A 42 15.08 -29.76 0.13
N SER A 43 14.57 -30.45 1.16
CA SER A 43 13.39 -31.31 1.05
C SER A 43 12.12 -30.51 0.80
N VAL A 44 11.16 -31.14 0.11
CA VAL A 44 9.83 -30.58 -0.15
C VAL A 44 8.81 -31.28 0.75
N ILE A 45 8.06 -30.51 1.52
CA ILE A 45 6.99 -30.98 2.40
C ILE A 45 5.73 -30.13 2.21
N ALA A 46 4.59 -30.62 2.68
CA ALA A 46 3.33 -29.92 2.57
C ALA A 46 2.72 -29.64 3.95
N LEU A 47 2.57 -28.38 4.33
CA LEU A 47 2.06 -27.94 5.62
C LEU A 47 0.57 -27.64 5.58
N HIS A 48 -0.12 -27.95 6.68
CA HIS A 48 -1.46 -27.44 6.95
C HIS A 48 -1.34 -26.00 7.45
N THR A 49 -2.40 -25.20 7.31
CA THR A 49 -2.36 -23.78 7.69
C THR A 49 -3.54 -23.36 8.58
N GLY A 50 -4.18 -24.35 9.21
CA GLY A 50 -5.33 -24.17 10.09
C GLY A 50 -6.66 -24.05 9.35
N GLU A 51 -7.61 -23.45 10.03
CA GLU A 51 -8.96 -23.17 9.54
C GLU A 51 -9.33 -21.70 9.75
N VAL A 52 -10.42 -21.24 9.15
CA VAL A 52 -10.92 -19.91 9.41
C VAL A 52 -11.38 -19.79 10.87
N GLY A 53 -10.80 -18.81 11.58
CA GLY A 53 -10.98 -18.62 13.03
C GLY A 53 -9.95 -19.33 13.89
N ASP A 54 -9.10 -20.15 13.27
CA ASP A 54 -8.00 -20.89 13.86
C ASP A 54 -6.83 -20.93 12.85
N GLU A 55 -6.42 -19.74 12.42
CA GLU A 55 -5.41 -19.60 11.37
C GLU A 55 -4.04 -19.94 11.91
N GLY A 56 -3.27 -20.74 11.18
CA GLY A 56 -1.94 -21.10 11.67
C GLY A 56 -0.79 -20.26 11.12
N TRP A 57 -1.05 -19.34 10.18
CA TRP A 57 -0.02 -18.52 9.53
C TRP A 57 -0.36 -17.04 9.57
N PHE A 58 0.59 -16.24 10.04
CA PHE A 58 0.40 -14.80 10.26
C PHE A 58 1.54 -13.96 9.70
N ALA A 59 1.21 -12.80 9.14
CA ALA A 59 2.15 -11.74 8.82
C ALA A 59 2.19 -10.69 9.92
N LEU A 60 3.40 -10.25 10.26
CA LEU A 60 3.63 -9.05 11.04
C LEU A 60 3.75 -7.87 10.06
N LYS A 61 2.87 -6.87 10.16
CA LYS A 61 2.87 -5.72 9.23
C LYS A 61 3.44 -4.44 9.84
N SER A 62 3.84 -4.48 11.11
CA SER A 62 4.46 -3.34 11.79
C SER A 62 5.52 -3.82 12.78
N ILE A 63 6.54 -2.99 13.01
CA ILE A 63 7.50 -3.20 14.10
C ILE A 63 7.25 -2.13 15.17
N PRO A 64 6.80 -2.50 16.38
CA PRO A 64 6.71 -1.56 17.48
C PRO A 64 8.06 -0.91 17.75
N ALA A 65 8.08 0.43 17.90
CA ALA A 65 9.31 1.18 18.14
C ALA A 65 10.04 0.76 19.43
N SER A 66 9.31 0.17 20.39
CA SER A 66 9.89 -0.43 21.60
C SER A 66 10.89 -1.54 21.28
N TRP A 67 10.66 -2.32 20.22
CA TRP A 67 11.50 -3.47 19.89
C TRP A 67 12.91 -3.07 19.45
N ASN A 68 13.10 -1.86 18.90
CA ASN A 68 14.43 -1.36 18.50
C ASN A 68 15.41 -1.23 19.68
N ARG A 69 14.90 -1.10 20.90
CA ARG A 69 15.70 -0.91 22.13
C ARG A 69 15.69 -2.14 23.05
N THR A 70 15.02 -3.20 22.63
CA THR A 70 14.76 -4.38 23.46
C THR A 70 15.23 -5.61 22.70
N GLY A 71 16.52 -5.91 22.82
CA GLY A 71 17.15 -7.04 22.15
C GLY A 71 18.64 -6.81 21.91
N PRO A 72 19.30 -7.75 21.22
CA PRO A 72 20.75 -7.69 21.00
C PRO A 72 21.18 -6.69 19.91
N THR A 73 20.25 -6.10 19.16
CA THR A 73 20.53 -5.17 18.06
C THR A 73 19.72 -3.87 18.17
N GLY A 74 20.00 -2.90 17.30
CA GLY A 74 19.20 -1.67 17.17
C GLY A 74 18.00 -1.78 16.21
N ASP A 75 17.76 -2.97 15.64
CA ASP A 75 16.70 -3.24 14.67
C ASP A 75 15.62 -4.12 15.31
N GLY A 76 14.40 -3.61 15.41
CA GLY A 76 13.30 -4.30 16.06
C GLY A 76 12.86 -5.58 15.35
N LEU A 77 12.91 -5.65 14.02
CA LEU A 77 12.61 -6.89 13.28
C LEU A 77 13.70 -7.92 13.56
N ARG A 78 14.96 -7.50 13.57
CA ARG A 78 16.07 -8.40 13.89
C ARG A 78 16.02 -8.87 15.34
N ASN A 79 15.64 -8.00 16.27
CA ASN A 79 15.46 -8.35 17.68
C ASN A 79 14.33 -9.36 17.89
N PHE A 80 13.28 -9.35 17.06
CA PHE A 80 12.21 -10.35 17.13
C PHE A 80 12.69 -11.77 16.78
N LEU A 81 13.66 -11.89 15.87
CA LEU A 81 14.20 -13.19 15.41
C LEU A 81 15.39 -13.70 16.24
N LEU A 82 15.99 -12.87 17.11
CA LEU A 82 17.17 -13.24 17.89
C LEU A 82 16.82 -13.50 19.35
N ALA A 83 17.36 -14.60 19.90
CA ALA A 83 17.33 -14.83 21.34
C ALA A 83 18.36 -13.91 22.04
N GLY A 84 17.97 -13.23 23.11
CA GLY A 84 18.86 -12.35 23.86
C GLY A 84 18.18 -11.73 25.10
N PRO A 85 18.89 -10.96 25.94
CA PRO A 85 18.29 -10.26 27.07
C PRO A 85 17.38 -9.14 26.54
N GLY A 86 16.11 -9.46 26.30
CA GLY A 86 15.22 -8.58 25.58
C GLY A 86 13.87 -9.20 25.22
N LEU A 87 13.36 -8.88 24.03
CA LEU A 87 12.01 -9.22 23.57
C LEU A 87 11.78 -10.73 23.62
N GLY A 88 10.74 -11.17 24.34
CA GLY A 88 10.42 -12.58 24.50
C GLY A 88 11.56 -13.40 25.10
N SER A 89 12.20 -12.93 26.18
CA SER A 89 13.22 -13.69 26.94
C SER A 89 12.80 -13.96 28.38
N GLU A 90 13.31 -15.04 28.98
CA GLU A 90 13.00 -15.50 30.36
C GLU A 90 13.58 -14.59 31.48
N GLY A 91 13.95 -13.33 31.21
CA GLY A 91 14.59 -12.45 32.18
C GLY A 91 13.68 -11.95 33.32
N ASN A 92 14.25 -11.83 34.53
CA ASN A 92 13.60 -11.47 35.81
C ASN A 92 13.04 -10.03 35.95
N GLY A 93 12.46 -9.43 34.91
CA GLY A 93 11.87 -8.09 34.95
C GLY A 93 10.53 -8.04 34.24
N ARG A 94 9.57 -7.28 34.78
CA ARG A 94 8.31 -6.94 34.10
C ARG A 94 8.65 -6.28 32.75
N GLY A 95 8.38 -6.93 31.61
CA GLY A 95 8.50 -6.27 30.31
C GLY A 95 8.83 -7.10 29.07
N SER A 96 9.46 -8.28 29.15
CA SER A 96 9.94 -8.98 27.93
C SER A 96 8.82 -9.53 27.06
N GLU A 97 7.79 -10.13 27.66
CA GLU A 97 6.58 -10.58 26.97
C GLU A 97 5.47 -9.52 26.95
N ASP A 98 5.49 -8.53 27.85
CA ASP A 98 4.51 -7.44 27.82
C ASP A 98 4.65 -6.59 26.54
N LEU A 99 5.87 -6.54 25.98
CA LEU A 99 6.15 -5.93 24.69
C LEU A 99 5.75 -6.79 23.49
N LEU A 100 5.30 -8.03 23.73
CA LEU A 100 4.75 -8.96 22.75
C LEU A 100 3.21 -9.02 22.82
N ASP A 101 2.58 -8.25 23.71
CA ASP A 101 1.13 -8.17 23.79
C ASP A 101 0.55 -7.06 22.90
N LYS A 102 -0.67 -7.29 22.36
CA LYS A 102 -1.43 -6.33 21.54
C LYS A 102 -0.62 -5.72 20.40
N ILE A 103 0.12 -6.55 19.69
CA ILE A 103 0.92 -6.13 18.54
C ILE A 103 -0.01 -5.74 17.39
N PRO A 104 0.05 -4.48 16.91
CA PRO A 104 -0.84 -4.02 15.88
C PRO A 104 -0.54 -4.71 14.54
N ASP A 105 -1.60 -4.91 13.75
CA ASP A 105 -1.53 -5.41 12.38
C ASP A 105 -0.89 -6.80 12.22
N VAL A 106 -0.90 -7.63 13.27
CA VAL A 106 -0.72 -9.07 13.12
C VAL A 106 -1.88 -9.59 12.26
N THR A 107 -1.58 -10.14 11.10
CA THR A 107 -2.59 -10.41 10.06
C THR A 107 -2.59 -11.88 9.69
N PRO A 108 -3.71 -12.60 9.94
CA PRO A 108 -3.88 -13.98 9.48
C PRO A 108 -3.82 -14.04 7.95
N LEU A 109 -3.01 -14.95 7.40
CA LEU A 109 -2.71 -14.94 5.97
C LEU A 109 -3.81 -15.52 5.09
N ARG A 110 -4.56 -16.53 5.57
CA ARG A 110 -5.64 -17.23 4.82
C ARG A 110 -5.26 -17.55 3.36
N ALA A 111 -6.22 -17.90 2.49
CA ALA A 111 -5.87 -18.39 1.16
C ALA A 111 -5.18 -17.35 0.27
N THR A 112 -5.65 -16.09 0.28
CA THR A 112 -5.06 -15.04 -0.56
C THR A 112 -3.67 -14.67 -0.09
N GLY A 113 -3.46 -14.45 1.22
CA GLY A 113 -2.15 -14.10 1.76
C GLY A 113 -1.15 -15.24 1.63
N LEU A 114 -1.57 -16.49 1.86
CA LEU A 114 -0.72 -17.66 1.59
C LEU A 114 -0.35 -17.72 0.11
N LYS A 115 -1.31 -17.56 -0.81
CA LYS A 115 -1.06 -17.58 -2.25
C LYS A 115 -0.06 -16.51 -2.69
N MET A 116 -0.10 -15.34 -2.07
CA MET A 116 0.86 -14.26 -2.33
C MET A 116 2.30 -14.58 -1.91
N LEU A 117 2.50 -15.60 -1.07
CA LEU A 117 3.83 -16.08 -0.71
C LEU A 117 4.43 -17.05 -1.74
N GLU A 118 3.70 -17.55 -2.74
CA GLU A 118 4.28 -18.42 -3.77
C GLU A 118 5.50 -17.79 -4.45
N GLY A 119 6.58 -18.57 -4.55
CA GLY A 119 7.89 -18.14 -5.04
C GLY A 119 8.69 -17.27 -4.05
N ARG A 120 8.19 -17.03 -2.84
CA ARG A 120 8.89 -16.26 -1.80
C ARG A 120 9.64 -17.16 -0.83
N ARG A 121 10.75 -16.63 -0.33
CA ARG A 121 11.48 -17.17 0.81
C ARG A 121 10.94 -16.53 2.08
N VAL A 122 10.65 -17.36 3.07
CA VAL A 122 10.03 -16.97 4.34
C VAL A 122 10.96 -17.38 5.47
N CYS A 123 11.10 -16.49 6.46
CA CYS A 123 11.62 -16.80 7.79
C CYS A 123 10.47 -16.63 8.78
N ALA A 124 10.26 -17.58 9.69
CA ALA A 124 9.21 -17.50 10.69
C ALA A 124 9.66 -18.02 12.06
N VAL A 125 9.17 -17.35 13.11
CA VAL A 125 9.11 -17.90 14.46
C VAL A 125 7.89 -18.81 14.55
N VAL A 126 8.10 -19.99 15.12
CA VAL A 126 7.06 -20.98 15.43
C VAL A 126 6.70 -20.86 16.90
N PHE A 127 5.41 -20.66 17.18
CA PHE A 127 4.87 -20.56 18.53
C PHE A 127 4.39 -21.94 19.00
N ASP A 128 4.53 -22.21 20.28
CA ASP A 128 4.16 -23.45 20.98
C ASP A 128 2.67 -23.48 21.38
N SER A 129 1.93 -22.45 21.00
CA SER A 129 0.52 -22.28 21.35
C SER A 129 -0.10 -21.28 20.40
N ASP A 130 -1.42 -21.28 20.35
CA ASP A 130 -2.22 -20.41 19.50
C ASP A 130 -1.81 -18.94 19.57
N VAL A 131 -1.56 -18.34 18.40
CA VAL A 131 -1.42 -16.89 18.30
C VAL A 131 -2.79 -16.23 18.48
N SER A 132 -3.03 -15.72 19.69
CA SER A 132 -4.29 -15.06 20.05
C SER A 132 -4.51 -13.76 19.27
N MET A 133 -5.66 -13.64 18.61
CA MET A 133 -6.00 -12.51 17.74
C MET A 133 -7.23 -11.73 18.20
N ASN A 134 -7.17 -10.40 18.12
CA ASN A 134 -8.33 -9.52 18.13
C ASN A 134 -8.52 -8.91 16.74
N TYR A 135 -9.74 -8.94 16.20
CA TYR A 135 -10.03 -8.46 14.84
C TYR A 135 -10.50 -6.99 14.79
N SER A 136 -10.83 -6.38 15.93
CA SER A 136 -11.28 -4.98 15.98
C SER A 136 -10.88 -4.31 17.30
N PRO A 137 -9.79 -3.50 17.33
CA PRO A 137 -8.81 -3.30 16.26
C PRO A 137 -7.97 -4.54 16.01
N LEU A 138 -7.44 -4.71 14.79
CA LEU A 138 -6.60 -5.85 14.42
C LEU A 138 -5.27 -5.84 15.21
N ASN A 139 -5.13 -6.76 16.16
CA ASN A 139 -3.89 -6.97 16.90
C ASN A 139 -3.75 -8.43 17.35
N GLY A 140 -2.52 -8.86 17.62
CA GLY A 140 -2.22 -10.21 18.09
C GLY A 140 -1.37 -10.21 19.36
N SER A 141 -1.50 -11.26 20.17
CA SER A 141 -0.60 -11.53 21.30
C SER A 141 0.43 -12.57 20.86
N LEU A 142 1.71 -12.21 20.95
CA LEU A 142 2.86 -13.04 20.58
C LEU A 142 3.60 -13.53 21.84
N LYS A 143 2.87 -13.70 22.94
CA LYS A 143 3.40 -14.20 24.22
C LYS A 143 3.46 -15.72 24.20
N GLY A 144 4.20 -16.29 25.14
CA GLY A 144 4.29 -17.74 25.33
C GLY A 144 5.57 -18.35 24.79
N ALA A 145 5.65 -19.67 24.95
CA ALA A 145 6.80 -20.44 24.50
C ALA A 145 6.88 -20.47 22.97
N ASN A 146 8.10 -20.69 22.49
CA ASN A 146 8.36 -20.86 21.08
C ASN A 146 9.04 -22.21 20.86
N LEU A 147 8.74 -22.82 19.73
CA LEU A 147 9.39 -24.02 19.23
C LEU A 147 10.71 -23.67 18.53
N GLY A 148 10.76 -22.52 17.84
CA GLY A 148 12.00 -22.00 17.28
C GLY A 148 11.84 -21.28 15.95
N LEU A 149 12.84 -21.42 15.08
CA LEU A 149 12.86 -20.80 13.75
C LEU A 149 12.71 -21.84 12.64
N VAL A 150 12.01 -21.44 11.58
CA VAL A 150 11.98 -22.13 10.31
C VAL A 150 12.26 -21.17 9.18
N ALA A 151 12.84 -21.69 8.10
CA ALA A 151 12.90 -20.98 6.83
C ALA A 151 12.58 -21.91 5.68
N PHE A 152 11.91 -21.38 4.67
CA PHE A 152 11.48 -22.14 3.51
C PHE A 152 11.14 -21.25 2.32
N GLU A 153 11.10 -21.83 1.12
CA GLU A 153 10.48 -21.24 -0.06
C GLU A 153 9.08 -21.82 -0.23
N VAL A 154 8.06 -20.98 -0.42
CA VAL A 154 6.71 -21.45 -0.74
C VAL A 154 6.63 -21.80 -2.22
N LEU A 155 6.36 -23.07 -2.54
CA LEU A 155 6.30 -23.57 -3.91
C LEU A 155 4.89 -23.48 -4.48
N SER A 156 3.90 -23.93 -3.72
CA SER A 156 2.51 -23.94 -4.16
C SER A 156 1.53 -23.84 -3.00
N VAL A 157 0.38 -23.22 -3.24
CA VAL A 157 -0.73 -23.10 -2.30
C VAL A 157 -1.97 -23.66 -2.96
N THR A 158 -2.47 -24.76 -2.40
CA THR A 158 -3.52 -25.58 -3.01
C THR A 158 -4.72 -25.69 -2.09
N ARG A 159 -5.91 -25.42 -2.62
CA ARG A 159 -7.17 -25.58 -1.87
C ARG A 159 -7.31 -27.01 -1.37
N LEU A 160 -7.65 -27.17 -0.08
CA LEU A 160 -8.09 -28.44 0.46
C LEU A 160 -9.51 -28.76 -0.02
N ARG A 161 -9.71 -29.94 -0.60
CA ARG A 161 -11.03 -30.44 -1.04
C ARG A 161 -11.39 -31.68 -0.23
N GLY A 162 -12.66 -31.79 0.17
CA GLY A 162 -13.14 -32.90 1.00
C GLY A 162 -12.89 -32.75 2.51
N PHE A 163 -12.49 -31.55 2.94
CA PHE A 163 -12.35 -31.17 4.35
C PHE A 163 -13.47 -30.18 4.75
N SER A 164 -13.38 -29.58 5.93
CA SER A 164 -14.32 -28.55 6.37
C SER A 164 -14.39 -27.39 5.36
N THR A 165 -15.53 -26.70 5.30
CA THR A 165 -15.68 -25.50 4.48
C THR A 165 -14.84 -24.33 4.99
N SER A 166 -14.37 -24.39 6.24
CA SER A 166 -13.44 -23.45 6.87
C SER A 166 -11.97 -23.78 6.64
N SER A 167 -11.64 -24.97 6.14
CA SER A 167 -10.24 -25.41 6.06
C SER A 167 -9.43 -24.52 5.10
N LEU A 168 -8.29 -24.03 5.57
CA LEU A 168 -7.40 -23.19 4.78
C LEU A 168 -6.54 -24.05 3.82
N PRO A 169 -5.94 -23.44 2.78
CA PRO A 169 -5.15 -24.17 1.81
C PRO A 169 -3.96 -24.90 2.41
N ARG A 170 -3.58 -26.01 1.79
CA ARG A 170 -2.29 -26.65 2.04
C ARG A 170 -1.19 -25.89 1.32
N VAL A 171 -0.04 -25.74 1.97
CA VAL A 171 1.13 -25.04 1.42
C VAL A 171 2.25 -26.04 1.21
N GLU A 172 2.70 -26.20 -0.02
CA GLU A 172 3.91 -26.95 -0.34
C GLU A 172 5.12 -26.04 -0.25
N ILE A 173 6.11 -26.45 0.52
CA ILE A 173 7.31 -25.67 0.80
C ILE A 173 8.58 -26.45 0.48
N ARG A 174 9.65 -25.74 0.11
CA ARG A 174 11.02 -26.26 0.11
C ARG A 174 11.74 -25.74 1.35
N ILE A 175 12.18 -26.64 2.21
CA ILE A 175 12.89 -26.28 3.44
C ILE A 175 14.22 -25.60 3.08
N LEU A 176 14.53 -24.48 3.74
CA LEU A 176 15.77 -23.73 3.61
C LEU A 176 16.50 -23.67 4.95
N SER A 177 17.79 -23.32 4.92
CA SER A 177 18.55 -23.08 6.15
C SER A 177 18.02 -21.82 6.84
N ALA A 178 17.46 -21.98 8.05
CA ALA A 178 17.04 -20.84 8.87
C ALA A 178 18.25 -19.95 9.24
N GLU A 179 19.43 -20.54 9.45
CA GLU A 179 20.64 -19.79 9.74
C GLU A 179 21.08 -18.89 8.57
N GLU A 180 20.79 -19.29 7.32
CA GLU A 180 21.11 -18.47 6.15
C GLU A 180 20.01 -17.42 5.90
N ILE A 181 18.76 -17.87 5.82
CA ILE A 181 17.63 -17.03 5.39
C ILE A 181 17.24 -16.02 6.47
N CYS A 182 17.11 -16.45 7.73
CA CYS A 182 16.71 -15.56 8.82
C CYS A 182 17.81 -14.58 9.22
N ASN A 183 19.07 -14.85 8.85
CA ASN A 183 20.16 -13.92 9.12
C ASN A 183 20.48 -12.95 7.97
N GLY A 184 19.92 -13.19 6.78
CA GLY A 184 20.07 -12.31 5.61
C GLY A 184 19.24 -11.02 5.67
N PRO A 185 19.07 -10.34 4.51
CA PRO A 185 18.14 -9.23 4.36
C PRO A 185 16.70 -9.67 4.62
N LEU A 186 15.96 -8.88 5.39
CA LEU A 186 14.60 -9.18 5.83
C LEU A 186 13.67 -8.02 5.49
N GLU A 187 12.46 -8.35 5.07
CA GLU A 187 11.37 -7.40 4.84
C GLU A 187 10.09 -7.95 5.44
N LEU A 188 9.25 -7.06 5.98
CA LEU A 188 7.91 -7.44 6.43
C LEU A 188 6.99 -7.70 5.23
N PHE A 189 6.05 -8.64 5.40
CA PHE A 189 5.01 -8.87 4.41
C PHE A 189 3.84 -7.89 4.61
N LEU A 190 4.09 -6.62 4.29
CA LEU A 190 3.16 -5.51 4.50
C LEU A 190 1.87 -5.60 3.64
N ASP A 191 1.91 -6.38 2.57
CA ASP A 191 0.81 -6.53 1.62
C ASP A 191 -0.18 -7.66 1.99
N ALA A 192 0.00 -8.30 3.14
CA ALA A 192 -0.91 -9.33 3.63
C ALA A 192 -2.36 -8.79 3.70
N PRO A 193 -3.33 -9.45 3.02
CA PRO A 193 -4.74 -9.06 3.05
C PRO A 193 -5.29 -9.14 4.48
N VAL A 194 -6.04 -8.13 4.89
CA VAL A 194 -6.71 -8.13 6.21
C VAL A 194 -8.02 -8.91 6.09
N PRO A 195 -8.24 -9.97 6.89
CA PRO A 195 -9.51 -10.68 6.89
C PRO A 195 -10.67 -9.77 7.32
N GLN A 196 -11.83 -9.92 6.68
CA GLN A 196 -13.03 -9.12 6.99
C GLN A 196 -13.81 -9.63 8.21
N SER A 197 -13.58 -10.89 8.62
CA SER A 197 -14.32 -11.55 9.71
C SER A 197 -13.47 -12.65 10.31
N SER A 198 -13.56 -12.86 11.63
CA SER A 198 -12.91 -13.96 12.35
C SER A 198 -13.57 -15.33 12.12
N SER A 199 -14.81 -15.37 11.62
CA SER A 199 -15.62 -16.60 11.71
C SER A 199 -16.28 -16.98 10.40
N GLU A 200 -16.36 -16.05 9.44
CA GLU A 200 -16.93 -16.37 8.13
C GLU A 200 -15.85 -16.94 7.21
N PRO A 201 -16.08 -18.11 6.58
CA PRO A 201 -15.11 -18.82 5.73
C PRO A 201 -14.89 -18.15 4.36
N PHE A 202 -14.78 -16.83 4.35
CA PHE A 202 -14.26 -16.07 3.23
C PHE A 202 -12.74 -16.30 3.13
N ASP A 203 -12.23 -16.35 1.90
CA ASP A 203 -10.80 -16.51 1.59
C ASP A 203 -10.19 -17.89 1.93
N VAL A 204 -10.89 -18.97 1.54
CA VAL A 204 -10.39 -20.37 1.63
C VAL A 204 -9.89 -20.94 0.28
N ASP A 205 -10.10 -20.22 -0.83
CA ASP A 205 -9.68 -20.64 -2.17
C ASP A 205 -8.47 -19.81 -2.62
N PRO A 206 -7.28 -20.39 -2.83
CA PRO A 206 -6.06 -19.67 -3.18
C PRO A 206 -6.02 -19.27 -4.66
N ARG A 207 -7.18 -19.06 -5.29
CA ARG A 207 -7.26 -18.43 -6.60
C ARG A 207 -6.84 -16.97 -6.43
N VAL A 208 -5.95 -16.52 -7.29
CA VAL A 208 -5.64 -15.09 -7.40
C VAL A 208 -6.95 -14.39 -7.79
N THR A 209 -7.55 -13.70 -6.82
CA THR A 209 -8.73 -12.88 -7.06
C THR A 209 -8.24 -11.46 -7.24
N VAL A 210 -8.39 -10.94 -8.46
CA VAL A 210 -8.09 -9.54 -8.77
C VAL A 210 -9.41 -8.82 -8.83
N THR A 211 -9.66 -7.89 -7.92
CA THR A 211 -10.90 -7.11 -7.91
C THR A 211 -10.60 -5.64 -7.72
N ILE A 212 -11.26 -4.80 -8.51
CA ILE A 212 -11.32 -3.36 -8.29
C ILE A 212 -12.55 -3.11 -7.43
N HIS A 213 -12.42 -2.32 -6.35
CA HIS A 213 -13.57 -1.97 -5.53
C HIS A 213 -14.56 -1.09 -6.30
N ARG A 214 -15.85 -1.16 -5.96
CA ARG A 214 -16.87 -0.28 -6.55
C ARG A 214 -16.52 1.18 -6.22
N GLY A 215 -16.45 2.03 -7.23
CA GLY A 215 -15.98 3.42 -7.06
C GLY A 215 -14.49 3.54 -6.67
N GLY A 216 -13.72 2.46 -6.79
CA GLY A 216 -12.31 2.40 -6.41
C GLY A 216 -11.36 3.09 -7.39
N VAL A 217 -11.82 3.50 -8.57
CA VAL A 217 -11.06 4.32 -9.51
C VAL A 217 -11.34 5.78 -9.22
N VAL A 218 -10.41 6.45 -8.54
CA VAL A 218 -10.57 7.83 -8.06
C VAL A 218 -9.47 8.74 -8.59
N ASN A 219 -9.72 10.04 -8.60
CA ASN A 219 -8.69 11.04 -8.88
C ASN A 219 -7.51 10.89 -7.89
N GLY A 220 -6.29 10.84 -8.41
CA GLY A 220 -5.08 10.54 -7.64
C GLY A 220 -4.62 11.64 -6.68
N ALA A 221 -5.20 12.84 -6.75
CA ALA A 221 -4.93 13.92 -5.81
C ALA A 221 -6.00 14.03 -4.71
N SER A 222 -7.28 14.05 -5.08
CA SER A 222 -8.39 14.27 -4.12
C SER A 222 -8.91 13.01 -3.45
N PHE A 223 -8.75 11.83 -4.09
CA PHE A 223 -9.41 10.59 -3.69
C PHE A 223 -10.92 10.74 -3.48
N ALA A 224 -11.54 11.67 -4.22
CA ALA A 224 -12.93 12.04 -3.98
C ALA A 224 -13.88 10.83 -4.17
N PRO A 225 -14.81 10.59 -3.21
CA PRO A 225 -15.71 9.44 -3.27
C PRO A 225 -16.75 9.60 -4.38
N GLU A 226 -17.36 8.47 -4.77
CA GLU A 226 -18.42 8.41 -5.77
C GLU A 226 -19.54 9.44 -5.47
N GLY A 227 -20.00 10.14 -6.50
CA GLY A 227 -21.00 11.21 -6.39
C GLY A 227 -20.43 12.62 -6.23
N ARG A 228 -19.12 12.79 -5.97
CA ARG A 228 -18.45 14.10 -6.05
C ARG A 228 -18.06 14.42 -7.50
N PRO A 229 -18.16 15.67 -7.98
CA PRO A 229 -17.73 16.05 -9.33
C PRO A 229 -16.26 15.70 -9.63
N THR A 230 -15.39 15.79 -8.61
CA THR A 230 -13.95 15.48 -8.69
C THR A 230 -13.62 14.00 -8.49
N HIS A 231 -14.64 13.13 -8.40
CA HIS A 231 -14.45 11.66 -8.41
C HIS A 231 -13.99 11.17 -9.77
N ALA A 232 -14.53 11.75 -10.85
CA ALA A 232 -14.24 11.34 -12.21
C ALA A 232 -12.75 11.49 -12.53
N ALA A 233 -12.25 10.60 -13.38
CA ALA A 233 -10.93 10.70 -13.97
C ALA A 233 -10.94 11.72 -15.13
N ALA A 234 -9.76 12.20 -15.54
CA ALA A 234 -9.62 13.01 -16.74
C ALA A 234 -8.49 12.49 -17.64
N PRO A 235 -8.55 12.68 -18.97
CA PRO A 235 -7.45 12.29 -19.84
C PRO A 235 -6.11 12.90 -19.40
N GLY A 236 -5.07 12.07 -19.31
CA GLY A 236 -3.74 12.47 -18.85
C GLY A 236 -3.59 12.65 -17.34
N SER A 237 -4.68 12.58 -16.56
CA SER A 237 -4.64 12.75 -15.11
C SER A 237 -4.04 11.53 -14.42
N ILE A 238 -3.64 11.71 -13.16
CA ILE A 238 -3.27 10.62 -12.26
C ILE A 238 -4.55 10.10 -11.59
N VAL A 239 -4.66 8.77 -11.51
CA VAL A 239 -5.72 8.08 -10.77
C VAL A 239 -5.13 7.07 -9.80
N THR A 240 -5.87 6.83 -8.73
CA THR A 240 -5.64 5.73 -7.81
C THR A 240 -6.75 4.70 -7.99
N ILE A 241 -6.38 3.43 -8.07
CA ILE A 241 -7.26 2.28 -8.21
C ILE A 241 -7.15 1.44 -6.94
N PHE A 242 -8.19 1.44 -6.12
CA PHE A 242 -8.30 0.59 -4.94
C PHE A 242 -8.96 -0.74 -5.25
N GLY A 243 -8.47 -1.79 -4.60
CA GLY A 243 -8.94 -3.14 -4.86
C GLY A 243 -8.35 -4.18 -3.93
N THR A 244 -8.40 -5.43 -4.37
CA THR A 244 -7.85 -6.58 -3.65
C THR A 244 -7.08 -7.47 -4.63
N GLY A 245 -5.91 -7.94 -4.20
CA GLY A 245 -5.06 -8.82 -4.98
C GLY A 245 -4.51 -8.19 -6.25
N LEU A 246 -4.45 -6.85 -6.34
CA LEU A 246 -4.09 -6.10 -7.55
C LEU A 246 -2.66 -6.34 -8.03
N ALA A 247 -1.72 -6.59 -7.11
CA ALA A 247 -0.34 -6.91 -7.40
C ALA A 247 0.21 -7.97 -6.42
N PRO A 248 1.23 -8.76 -6.84
CA PRO A 248 1.91 -9.70 -5.95
C PRO A 248 2.91 -9.03 -4.99
N GLN A 249 3.30 -7.79 -5.29
CA GLN A 249 4.35 -7.03 -4.63
C GLN A 249 4.04 -5.54 -4.71
N THR A 250 4.41 -4.81 -3.66
CA THR A 250 4.56 -3.36 -3.74
C THR A 250 5.78 -2.98 -4.57
N VAL A 251 5.57 -2.27 -5.68
CA VAL A 251 6.64 -1.76 -6.56
C VAL A 251 6.29 -0.39 -7.13
N SER A 252 7.27 0.50 -7.17
CA SER A 252 7.20 1.80 -7.85
C SER A 252 7.98 1.79 -9.17
N ALA A 253 7.53 2.58 -10.14
CA ALA A 253 8.31 2.88 -11.33
C ALA A 253 9.57 3.70 -10.97
N SER A 254 10.65 3.51 -11.73
CA SER A 254 11.93 4.18 -11.50
C SER A 254 11.98 5.63 -12.02
N GLY A 255 11.01 6.04 -12.85
CA GLY A 255 10.93 7.38 -13.42
C GLY A 255 10.15 7.42 -14.73
N ALA A 256 10.16 8.57 -15.40
CA ALA A 256 9.56 8.75 -16.73
C ALA A 256 10.54 8.33 -17.86
N PRO A 257 10.05 7.74 -18.96
CA PRO A 257 8.65 7.42 -19.21
C PRO A 257 8.15 6.27 -18.32
N LEU A 258 6.92 6.40 -17.84
CA LEU A 258 6.31 5.37 -16.99
C LEU A 258 6.03 4.10 -17.80
N PRO A 259 6.29 2.91 -17.24
CA PRO A 259 6.03 1.66 -17.92
C PRO A 259 4.52 1.32 -17.90
N SER A 260 4.04 0.65 -18.94
CA SER A 260 2.66 0.11 -18.97
C SER A 260 2.51 -1.23 -18.24
N SER A 261 3.63 -1.77 -17.70
CA SER A 261 3.62 -2.94 -16.84
C SER A 261 4.64 -2.80 -15.70
N LEU A 262 4.23 -3.20 -14.50
CA LEU A 262 5.09 -3.30 -13.32
C LEU A 262 4.91 -4.68 -12.71
N ARG A 263 5.97 -5.50 -12.71
CA ARG A 263 5.97 -6.87 -12.14
C ARG A 263 4.76 -7.72 -12.55
N GLY A 264 4.47 -7.80 -13.85
CA GLY A 264 3.36 -8.62 -14.36
C GLY A 264 1.96 -8.00 -14.16
N VAL A 265 1.88 -6.82 -13.55
CA VAL A 265 0.64 -6.03 -13.45
C VAL A 265 0.52 -5.13 -14.66
N THR A 266 -0.68 -5.05 -15.24
CA THR A 266 -1.05 -4.06 -16.25
C THR A 266 -2.44 -3.51 -15.93
N VAL A 267 -2.70 -2.27 -16.35
CA VAL A 267 -4.03 -1.66 -16.26
C VAL A 267 -4.44 -1.19 -17.64
N THR A 268 -5.70 -1.38 -17.99
CA THR A 268 -6.25 -0.82 -19.23
C THR A 268 -7.48 0.04 -18.97
N PHE A 269 -7.63 1.10 -19.78
CA PHE A 269 -8.83 1.93 -19.86
C PHE A 269 -9.39 1.81 -21.28
N ASN A 270 -10.59 1.25 -21.43
CA ASN A 270 -11.15 0.86 -22.74
C ASN A 270 -10.15 0.05 -23.59
N GLY A 271 -9.45 -0.91 -22.95
CA GLY A 271 -8.43 -1.74 -23.60
C GLY A 271 -7.10 -1.04 -23.90
N ARG A 272 -6.96 0.26 -23.59
CA ARG A 272 -5.70 1.01 -23.79
C ARG A 272 -4.80 0.86 -22.58
N PRO A 273 -3.53 0.43 -22.73
CA PRO A 273 -2.61 0.31 -21.60
C PRO A 273 -2.37 1.64 -20.90
N ALA A 274 -2.49 1.64 -19.58
CA ALA A 274 -2.18 2.79 -18.75
C ALA A 274 -0.73 2.72 -18.24
N PRO A 275 0.02 3.83 -18.30
CA PRO A 275 1.30 3.94 -17.62
C PRO A 275 1.14 3.87 -16.09
N LEU A 276 2.02 3.14 -15.42
CA LEU A 276 1.93 2.84 -13.98
C LEU A 276 3.02 3.55 -13.20
N PHE A 277 2.63 4.22 -12.11
CA PHE A 277 3.54 4.80 -11.13
C PHE A 277 3.90 3.82 -10.03
N PHE A 278 2.90 3.07 -9.57
CA PHE A 278 2.96 2.27 -8.35
C PHE A 278 1.93 1.15 -8.42
N VAL A 279 2.29 -0.03 -7.92
CA VAL A 279 1.39 -1.17 -7.73
C VAL A 279 1.61 -1.76 -6.35
N SER A 280 0.55 -2.20 -5.68
CA SER A 280 0.54 -3.03 -4.47
C SER A 280 -0.69 -3.94 -4.49
N SER A 281 -0.84 -4.82 -3.51
CA SER A 281 -2.02 -5.71 -3.43
C SER A 281 -3.34 -4.94 -3.30
N GLY A 282 -3.32 -3.79 -2.62
CA GLY A 282 -4.51 -2.97 -2.34
C GLY A 282 -4.68 -1.74 -3.22
N GLN A 283 -3.65 -1.31 -3.94
CA GLN A 283 -3.65 -0.02 -4.62
C GLN A 283 -2.78 -0.02 -5.89
N ILE A 284 -3.24 0.63 -6.95
CA ILE A 284 -2.44 0.99 -8.13
C ILE A 284 -2.55 2.50 -8.37
N ASN A 285 -1.43 3.17 -8.65
CA ASN A 285 -1.44 4.54 -9.18
C ASN A 285 -1.06 4.51 -10.65
N ALA A 286 -1.89 5.08 -11.51
CA ALA A 286 -1.72 5.04 -12.96
C ALA A 286 -2.00 6.42 -13.58
N GLN A 287 -1.43 6.65 -14.75
CA GLN A 287 -1.86 7.74 -15.62
C GLN A 287 -3.02 7.26 -16.49
N VAL A 288 -4.09 8.05 -16.56
CA VAL A 288 -5.18 7.84 -17.52
C VAL A 288 -4.66 8.18 -18.91
N PRO A 289 -4.77 7.28 -19.91
CA PRO A 289 -4.32 7.58 -21.27
C PRO A 289 -4.93 8.87 -21.84
N TRP A 290 -4.15 9.68 -22.54
CA TRP A 290 -4.60 10.98 -23.08
C TRP A 290 -5.76 10.86 -24.07
N ASN A 291 -5.85 9.72 -24.73
CA ASN A 291 -6.83 9.44 -25.76
C ASN A 291 -7.93 8.48 -25.26
N VAL A 292 -8.12 8.36 -23.94
CA VAL A 292 -9.08 7.42 -23.29
C VAL A 292 -10.54 7.63 -23.72
N LEU A 293 -10.91 8.87 -24.05
CA LEU A 293 -12.23 9.22 -24.59
C LEU A 293 -12.21 9.20 -26.13
N PRO A 294 -13.34 8.86 -26.78
CA PRO A 294 -13.47 9.02 -28.22
C PRO A 294 -13.20 10.47 -28.66
N PRO A 295 -12.65 10.70 -29.87
CA PRO A 295 -12.45 12.05 -30.39
C PRO A 295 -13.75 12.88 -30.35
N GLY A 296 -13.67 14.08 -29.77
CA GLY A 296 -14.81 14.99 -29.64
C GLY A 296 -15.75 14.72 -28.46
N ALA A 297 -15.53 13.67 -27.67
CA ALA A 297 -16.30 13.43 -26.45
C ALA A 297 -15.76 14.24 -25.27
N ASP A 298 -16.64 14.95 -24.57
CA ASP A 298 -16.32 15.72 -23.35
C ASP A 298 -16.47 14.91 -22.06
N SER A 299 -17.14 13.77 -22.10
CA SER A 299 -17.29 12.83 -20.99
C SER A 299 -17.69 11.44 -21.48
N GLY A 300 -17.56 10.44 -20.61
CA GLY A 300 -17.99 9.06 -20.87
C GLY A 300 -17.71 8.13 -19.70
N HIS A 301 -18.19 6.90 -19.80
CA HIS A 301 -17.76 5.81 -18.90
C HIS A 301 -16.75 4.94 -19.63
N VAL A 302 -15.66 4.62 -18.95
CA VAL A 302 -14.60 3.78 -19.50
C VAL A 302 -14.45 2.51 -18.68
N THR A 303 -14.21 1.40 -19.38
CA THR A 303 -13.98 0.12 -18.76
C THR A 303 -12.54 0.03 -18.29
N VAL A 304 -12.36 -0.14 -16.98
CA VAL A 304 -11.06 -0.35 -16.34
C VAL A 304 -10.90 -1.82 -16.00
N VAL A 305 -9.76 -2.39 -16.39
CA VAL A 305 -9.37 -3.77 -16.08
C VAL A 305 -7.95 -3.76 -15.54
N VAL A 306 -7.75 -4.40 -14.39
CA VAL A 306 -6.42 -4.74 -13.87
C VAL A 306 -6.13 -6.18 -14.25
N THR A 307 -4.96 -6.43 -14.83
CA THR A 307 -4.47 -7.80 -15.06
C THR A 307 -3.22 -8.02 -14.22
N ARG A 308 -3.21 -9.07 -13.41
CA ARG A 308 -2.06 -9.52 -12.62
C ARG A 308 -1.66 -10.91 -13.09
N ASP A 309 -0.46 -11.05 -13.63
CA ASP A 309 0.12 -12.34 -14.02
C ASP A 309 -0.82 -13.17 -14.94
N GLY A 310 -1.53 -12.47 -15.84
CA GLY A 310 -2.51 -13.08 -16.75
C GLY A 310 -3.93 -13.24 -16.19
N VAL A 311 -4.15 -13.02 -14.89
CA VAL A 311 -5.48 -13.03 -14.26
C VAL A 311 -6.10 -11.63 -14.34
N GLN A 312 -7.25 -11.53 -15.00
CA GLN A 312 -7.97 -10.27 -15.13
C GLN A 312 -8.97 -10.06 -13.99
N SER A 313 -9.12 -8.81 -13.55
CA SER A 313 -10.27 -8.41 -12.76
C SER A 313 -11.54 -8.44 -13.59
N PRO A 314 -12.72 -8.57 -12.96
CA PRO A 314 -13.95 -8.12 -13.59
C PRO A 314 -13.80 -6.66 -14.07
N PRO A 315 -14.37 -6.31 -15.24
CA PRO A 315 -14.35 -4.95 -15.73
C PRO A 315 -15.14 -4.01 -14.81
N VAL A 316 -14.57 -2.87 -14.45
CA VAL A 316 -15.25 -1.81 -13.67
C VAL A 316 -15.43 -0.57 -14.54
N GLY A 317 -16.63 0.00 -14.51
CA GLY A 317 -16.89 1.29 -15.15
C GLY A 317 -16.38 2.44 -14.30
N ALA A 318 -15.57 3.32 -14.89
CA ALA A 318 -15.13 4.57 -14.26
C ALA A 318 -15.61 5.78 -15.07
N PRO A 319 -16.19 6.81 -14.44
CA PRO A 319 -16.53 8.03 -15.14
C PRO A 319 -15.27 8.81 -15.51
N VAL A 320 -15.20 9.26 -16.76
CA VAL A 320 -14.14 10.14 -17.26
C VAL A 320 -14.79 11.41 -17.79
N GLN A 321 -14.24 12.56 -17.42
CA GLN A 321 -14.64 13.87 -17.90
C GLN A 321 -13.44 14.58 -18.55
N ARG A 322 -13.70 15.56 -19.41
CA ARG A 322 -12.63 16.35 -20.05
C ARG A 322 -11.70 17.05 -19.04
N VAL A 323 -12.20 17.34 -17.84
CA VAL A 323 -11.48 17.93 -16.71
C VAL A 323 -12.01 17.34 -15.40
N SER A 324 -11.13 17.21 -14.42
CA SER A 324 -11.43 16.84 -13.03
C SER A 324 -10.35 17.46 -12.12
N PRO A 325 -10.41 18.79 -11.89
CA PRO A 325 -9.35 19.50 -11.18
C PRO A 325 -9.26 19.04 -9.73
N ALA A 326 -8.07 18.62 -9.32
CA ALA A 326 -7.77 18.28 -7.93
C ALA A 326 -6.35 18.72 -7.57
N VAL A 327 -6.23 19.40 -6.42
CA VAL A 327 -4.95 19.87 -5.88
C VAL A 327 -4.33 18.74 -5.07
N PHE A 328 -3.03 18.48 -5.25
CA PHE A 328 -2.30 17.53 -4.42
C PHE A 328 -2.18 18.06 -3.00
N THR A 329 -2.31 17.18 -2.01
CA THR A 329 -2.24 17.53 -0.59
C THR A 329 -1.25 16.66 0.17
N LEU A 330 -0.71 17.19 1.26
CA LEU A 330 0.03 16.41 2.25
C LEU A 330 -0.96 15.65 3.14
N GLY A 331 -1.25 14.40 2.76
CA GLY A 331 -2.32 13.59 3.36
C GLY A 331 -3.71 13.96 2.80
N ALA A 332 -4.67 13.04 2.91
CA ALA A 332 -6.01 13.23 2.32
C ALA A 332 -6.73 14.43 2.95
N GLY A 333 -7.15 15.40 2.12
CA GLY A 333 -7.81 16.64 2.59
C GLY A 333 -6.90 17.57 3.40
N GLY A 334 -5.58 17.33 3.38
CA GLY A 334 -4.59 18.10 4.12
C GLY A 334 -4.12 19.38 3.42
N PRO A 335 -3.02 19.97 3.89
CA PRO A 335 -2.46 21.18 3.31
C PRO A 335 -2.06 20.99 1.84
N ALA A 336 -2.28 22.00 1.01
CA ALA A 336 -1.95 21.97 -0.41
C ALA A 336 -0.44 21.79 -0.63
N VAL A 337 -0.07 21.02 -1.66
CA VAL A 337 1.25 21.07 -2.26
C VAL A 337 1.32 22.33 -3.13
N ALA A 338 1.55 23.45 -2.45
CA ALA A 338 1.77 24.77 -3.06
C ALA A 338 3.13 25.32 -2.62
N VAL A 339 3.89 25.88 -3.55
CA VAL A 339 5.29 26.26 -3.36
C VAL A 339 5.47 27.76 -3.59
N ASN A 340 6.13 28.42 -2.66
CA ASN A 340 6.54 29.82 -2.77
C ASN A 340 7.71 29.99 -3.77
N PRO A 341 8.06 31.23 -4.18
CA PRO A 341 9.11 31.47 -5.15
C PRO A 341 10.52 31.01 -4.70
N ASP A 342 10.74 30.85 -3.39
CA ASP A 342 11.99 30.37 -2.81
C ASP A 342 12.03 28.85 -2.59
N GLY A 343 11.02 28.12 -3.07
CA GLY A 343 10.95 26.66 -2.96
C GLY A 343 10.34 26.13 -1.66
N THR A 344 9.99 27.01 -0.70
CA THR A 344 9.29 26.57 0.53
C THR A 344 7.84 26.23 0.26
N LEU A 345 7.27 25.26 0.99
CA LEU A 345 5.82 25.04 0.95
C LEU A 345 5.09 26.23 1.56
N ALA A 346 3.97 26.64 0.94
CA ALA A 346 3.06 27.71 1.36
C ALA A 346 2.26 27.34 2.62
N GLN A 347 2.97 27.01 3.70
CA GLN A 347 2.44 26.48 4.96
C GLN A 347 3.09 27.19 6.14
N ALA A 348 2.46 27.15 7.32
CA ALA A 348 2.99 27.83 8.49
C ALA A 348 4.41 27.31 8.82
N PRO A 349 5.36 28.16 9.24
CA PRO A 349 6.73 27.73 9.56
C PRO A 349 6.75 26.55 10.55
N GLY A 350 7.44 25.47 10.18
CA GLY A 350 7.57 24.25 11.00
C GLY A 350 6.33 23.36 11.08
N SER A 351 5.25 23.66 10.35
CA SER A 351 4.00 22.88 10.39
C SER A 351 4.07 21.52 9.69
N VAL A 352 5.04 21.32 8.80
CA VAL A 352 5.24 20.05 8.08
C VAL A 352 6.59 19.46 8.47
N PRO A 353 6.63 18.35 9.22
CA PRO A 353 7.88 17.71 9.63
C PRO A 353 8.76 17.36 8.42
N GLY A 354 10.04 17.71 8.51
CA GLY A 354 11.04 17.38 7.49
C GLY A 354 11.02 18.23 6.22
N LEU A 355 10.09 19.18 6.09
CA LEU A 355 10.01 20.07 4.92
C LEU A 355 10.14 21.54 5.33
N ALA A 356 10.79 22.33 4.49
CA ALA A 356 10.88 23.78 4.67
C ALA A 356 9.53 24.44 4.32
N THR A 357 8.95 25.15 5.28
CA THR A 357 7.65 25.81 5.12
C THR A 357 7.74 27.30 5.42
N ARG A 358 7.00 28.11 4.66
CA ARG A 358 6.74 29.53 4.93
C ARG A 358 5.34 29.88 4.44
N SER A 359 4.62 30.71 5.19
CA SER A 359 3.34 31.26 4.73
C SER A 359 3.52 32.02 3.41
N ALA A 360 2.53 31.92 2.54
CA ALA A 360 2.45 32.71 1.33
C ALA A 360 2.21 34.19 1.68
N THR A 361 2.81 35.09 0.90
CA THR A 361 2.68 36.54 1.11
C THR A 361 1.69 37.14 0.12
N PRO A 362 0.68 37.90 0.56
CA PRO A 362 -0.19 38.67 -0.34
C PRO A 362 0.62 39.53 -1.33
N GLY A 363 0.25 39.51 -2.60
CA GLY A 363 0.97 40.19 -3.70
C GLY A 363 2.21 39.45 -4.23
N SER A 364 2.63 38.37 -3.57
CA SER A 364 3.60 37.42 -4.15
C SER A 364 2.87 36.37 -5.01
N TRP A 365 3.60 35.39 -5.53
CA TRP A 365 3.02 34.26 -6.27
C TRP A 365 3.37 32.90 -5.65
N ILE A 366 2.54 31.91 -5.91
CA ILE A 366 2.76 30.50 -5.53
C ILE A 366 2.53 29.59 -6.73
N ALA A 367 3.22 28.46 -6.79
CA ALA A 367 2.96 27.35 -7.70
C ALA A 367 2.12 26.28 -7.00
N ILE A 368 0.91 26.03 -7.46
CA ILE A 368 0.00 24.98 -6.96
C ILE A 368 0.13 23.75 -7.85
N TYR A 369 0.37 22.58 -7.25
CA TYR A 369 0.42 21.32 -7.99
C TYR A 369 -0.93 20.60 -7.96
N ALA A 370 -1.38 20.16 -9.13
CA ALA A 370 -2.70 19.56 -9.33
C ALA A 370 -2.64 18.43 -10.36
N THR A 371 -3.76 17.72 -10.55
CA THR A 371 -3.97 16.84 -11.70
C THR A 371 -5.37 17.02 -12.27
N GLY A 372 -5.60 16.52 -13.48
CA GLY A 372 -6.92 16.54 -14.12
C GLY A 372 -7.33 17.90 -14.70
N LEU A 373 -6.38 18.78 -15.02
CA LEU A 373 -6.69 20.07 -15.68
C LEU A 373 -6.95 19.93 -17.19
N GLY A 374 -7.06 18.70 -17.69
CA GLY A 374 -7.47 18.38 -19.06
C GLY A 374 -6.37 18.52 -20.11
N ALA A 375 -6.80 18.61 -21.37
CA ALA A 375 -5.91 18.62 -22.53
C ALA A 375 -5.00 19.84 -22.58
N VAL A 376 -3.76 19.63 -23.04
CA VAL A 376 -2.76 20.67 -23.26
C VAL A 376 -2.54 20.97 -24.75
N ASN A 377 -1.85 22.07 -25.07
CA ASN A 377 -1.27 22.27 -26.39
C ASN A 377 -0.17 21.24 -26.68
N ASP A 378 0.14 21.05 -27.97
CA ASP A 378 1.19 20.16 -28.51
C ASP A 378 1.14 18.67 -28.13
N GLY A 379 0.23 18.23 -27.26
CA GLY A 379 0.08 16.83 -26.85
C GLY A 379 1.32 16.25 -26.15
N VAL A 380 1.15 15.15 -25.43
CA VAL A 380 2.27 14.42 -24.83
C VAL A 380 1.98 12.91 -24.90
N PRO A 381 2.96 12.06 -25.21
CA PRO A 381 2.76 10.61 -25.17
C PRO A 381 2.36 10.13 -23.78
N ASP A 382 1.59 9.04 -23.72
CA ASP A 382 1.29 8.37 -22.45
C ASP A 382 2.60 7.97 -21.75
N GLY A 383 2.68 8.24 -20.45
CA GLY A 383 3.81 7.92 -19.59
C GLY A 383 4.96 8.92 -19.67
N ALA A 384 4.98 9.86 -20.62
CA ALA A 384 6.09 10.81 -20.77
C ALA A 384 5.96 12.03 -19.85
N ASN A 385 7.12 12.59 -19.47
CA ASN A 385 7.19 13.90 -18.81
C ASN A 385 7.09 15.04 -19.86
N SER A 386 7.12 16.29 -19.41
CA SER A 386 7.02 17.48 -20.27
C SER A 386 8.30 18.32 -20.29
N ARG A 387 9.48 17.68 -20.16
CA ARG A 387 10.77 18.40 -20.18
C ARG A 387 11.20 18.88 -21.57
N ASP A 388 10.66 18.30 -22.62
CA ASP A 388 11.00 18.61 -24.02
C ASP A 388 10.45 19.97 -24.47
N ARG A 389 9.32 20.42 -23.91
CA ARG A 389 8.72 21.73 -24.20
C ARG A 389 7.70 22.15 -23.15
N LEU A 390 7.42 23.45 -23.09
CA LEU A 390 6.33 24.01 -22.30
C LEU A 390 4.99 23.59 -22.88
N ARG A 391 4.09 23.10 -22.02
CA ARG A 391 2.72 22.75 -22.40
C ARG A 391 1.71 23.40 -21.47
N GLU A 392 0.82 24.20 -22.04
CA GLU A 392 -0.26 24.92 -21.36
C GLU A 392 -1.60 24.22 -21.55
N THR A 393 -2.45 24.30 -20.53
CA THR A 393 -3.82 23.78 -20.62
C THR A 393 -4.63 24.56 -21.64
N ARG A 394 -5.45 23.85 -22.42
CA ARG A 394 -6.33 24.50 -23.43
C ARG A 394 -7.46 25.30 -22.78
N LEU A 395 -7.84 24.93 -21.56
CA LEU A 395 -8.79 25.69 -20.74
C LEU A 395 -8.00 26.49 -19.70
N GLN A 396 -8.46 27.71 -19.43
CA GLN A 396 -7.88 28.58 -18.41
C GLN A 396 -8.68 28.44 -17.10
N PRO A 397 -8.02 28.19 -15.96
CA PRO A 397 -8.70 28.03 -14.68
C PRO A 397 -9.13 29.37 -14.09
N ARG A 398 -10.15 29.34 -13.24
CA ARG A 398 -10.40 30.36 -12.22
C ARG A 398 -9.87 29.84 -10.90
N VAL A 399 -8.97 30.59 -10.26
CA VAL A 399 -8.40 30.20 -8.97
C VAL A 399 -8.86 31.19 -7.91
N THR A 400 -9.20 30.70 -6.72
CA THR A 400 -9.45 31.55 -5.56
C THR A 400 -8.55 31.16 -4.39
N ILE A 401 -8.15 32.17 -3.61
CA ILE A 401 -7.41 32.02 -2.36
C ILE A 401 -8.18 32.79 -1.28
N GLY A 402 -8.69 32.08 -0.28
CA GLY A 402 -9.54 32.64 0.77
C GLY A 402 -10.84 33.24 0.23
N GLY A 403 -11.38 32.67 -0.85
CA GLY A 403 -12.55 33.19 -1.55
C GLY A 403 -12.28 34.43 -2.42
N ARG A 404 -11.04 34.93 -2.48
CA ARG A 404 -10.64 36.05 -3.34
C ARG A 404 -10.09 35.54 -4.68
N PRO A 405 -10.49 36.11 -5.83
CA PRO A 405 -9.95 35.73 -7.13
C PRO A 405 -8.43 35.95 -7.19
N ALA A 406 -7.69 34.89 -7.50
CA ALA A 406 -6.25 34.91 -7.69
C ALA A 406 -5.92 35.03 -9.19
N ARG A 407 -5.00 35.92 -9.55
CA ARG A 407 -4.57 36.09 -10.94
C ARG A 407 -3.74 34.89 -11.36
N VAL A 408 -4.19 34.16 -12.38
CA VAL A 408 -3.45 33.04 -12.96
C VAL A 408 -2.33 33.59 -13.86
N LEU A 409 -1.10 33.19 -13.56
CA LEU A 409 0.11 33.55 -14.30
C LEU A 409 0.54 32.44 -15.27
N PHE A 410 0.24 31.18 -14.93
CA PHE A 410 0.52 30.01 -15.76
C PHE A 410 -0.39 28.85 -15.37
N CYS A 411 -0.80 28.03 -16.34
CA CYS A 411 -1.48 26.77 -16.11
C CYS A 411 -1.08 25.75 -17.18
N GLY A 412 -0.44 24.65 -16.78
CA GLY A 412 0.15 23.69 -17.72
C GLY A 412 0.63 22.41 -17.06
N LEU A 413 1.36 21.59 -17.81
CA LEU A 413 2.05 20.42 -17.25
C LEU A 413 3.30 20.86 -16.48
N SER A 414 3.52 20.25 -15.32
CA SER A 414 4.83 20.30 -14.67
C SER A 414 5.86 19.61 -15.56
N PRO A 415 7.08 20.16 -15.75
CA PRO A 415 8.05 19.58 -16.67
C PRO A 415 8.46 18.14 -16.31
N GLU A 416 8.66 17.85 -15.02
CA GLU A 416 9.25 16.58 -14.56
C GLU A 416 8.24 15.46 -14.35
N PHE A 417 7.05 15.80 -13.85
CA PHE A 417 6.12 14.82 -13.31
C PHE A 417 4.98 14.51 -14.29
N VAL A 418 4.90 13.25 -14.69
CA VAL A 418 3.86 12.73 -15.59
C VAL A 418 2.47 12.98 -14.99
N GLY A 419 1.55 13.56 -15.75
CA GLY A 419 0.17 13.79 -15.31
C GLY A 419 -0.01 14.82 -14.18
N VAL A 420 1.06 15.50 -13.77
CA VAL A 420 0.99 16.61 -12.81
C VAL A 420 0.90 17.93 -13.57
N ASN A 421 -0.06 18.76 -13.18
CA ASN A 421 -0.20 20.13 -13.60
C ASN A 421 0.41 21.08 -12.58
N GLN A 422 0.94 22.21 -13.07
CA GLN A 422 1.38 23.34 -12.26
C GLN A 422 0.53 24.57 -12.60
N VAL A 423 0.01 25.24 -11.57
CA VAL A 423 -0.75 26.48 -11.70
C VAL A 423 -0.06 27.57 -10.89
N ASN A 424 0.53 28.55 -11.56
CA ASN A 424 1.14 29.70 -10.89
C ASN A 424 0.09 30.78 -10.72
N VAL A 425 -0.09 31.26 -9.49
CA VAL A 425 -1.06 32.31 -9.19
C VAL A 425 -0.46 33.38 -8.30
N GLU A 426 -0.87 34.62 -8.51
CA GLU A 426 -0.63 35.71 -7.57
C GLU A 426 -1.56 35.54 -6.36
N VAL A 427 -1.01 35.58 -5.15
CA VAL A 427 -1.77 35.61 -3.91
C VAL A 427 -2.48 36.96 -3.84
N PRO A 428 -3.83 37.02 -3.78
CA PRO A 428 -4.55 38.28 -3.79
C PRO A 428 -4.05 39.23 -2.69
N PRO A 429 -3.80 40.53 -2.98
CA PRO A 429 -3.37 41.49 -1.97
C PRO A 429 -4.34 41.61 -0.78
N ASP A 430 -5.62 41.32 -1.01
CA ASP A 430 -6.70 41.30 -0.04
C ASP A 430 -7.08 39.90 0.47
N ALA A 431 -6.24 38.89 0.20
CA ALA A 431 -6.43 37.55 0.73
C ALA A 431 -6.48 37.57 2.28
N PRO A 432 -7.40 36.82 2.90
CA PRO A 432 -7.39 36.69 4.36
C PRO A 432 -6.09 36.05 4.83
N LEU A 433 -5.62 36.49 5.99
CA LEU A 433 -4.45 35.91 6.65
C LEU A 433 -4.89 34.76 7.54
N GLY A 434 -4.02 33.77 7.71
CA GLY A 434 -4.28 32.62 8.58
C GLY A 434 -3.47 31.40 8.18
N ASP A 435 -3.50 30.39 9.03
CA ASP A 435 -2.75 29.15 8.78
C ASP A 435 -3.51 28.14 7.90
N ALA A 436 -4.80 28.38 7.65
CA ALA A 436 -5.68 27.55 6.84
C ALA A 436 -6.59 28.42 5.95
N VAL A 437 -6.02 28.96 4.87
CA VAL A 437 -6.72 29.76 3.87
C VAL A 437 -7.12 28.86 2.68
N PRO A 438 -8.42 28.71 2.37
CA PRO A 438 -8.89 27.82 1.30
C PRO A 438 -8.32 28.17 -0.07
N VAL A 439 -7.99 27.16 -0.86
CA VAL A 439 -7.59 27.28 -2.27
C VAL A 439 -8.54 26.45 -3.12
N SER A 440 -9.08 27.04 -4.17
CA SER A 440 -9.91 26.31 -5.14
C SER A 440 -9.51 26.60 -6.57
N ILE A 441 -9.59 25.57 -7.41
CA ILE A 441 -9.40 25.65 -8.86
C ILE A 441 -10.72 25.24 -9.50
N GLU A 442 -11.34 26.16 -10.23
CA GLU A 442 -12.47 25.89 -11.10
C GLU A 442 -12.02 25.85 -12.55
N LEU A 443 -12.34 24.76 -13.24
CA LEU A 443 -12.03 24.57 -14.65
C LEU A 443 -13.17 23.83 -15.34
N GLY A 444 -13.65 24.35 -16.46
CA GLY A 444 -14.70 23.70 -17.26
C GLY A 444 -16.00 23.42 -16.51
N GLY A 445 -16.34 24.24 -15.51
CA GLY A 445 -17.54 24.08 -14.67
C GLY A 445 -17.39 23.08 -13.52
N VAL A 446 -16.19 22.52 -13.31
CA VAL A 446 -15.87 21.64 -12.18
C VAL A 446 -14.93 22.36 -11.23
N THR A 447 -15.23 22.34 -9.92
CA THR A 447 -14.43 22.97 -8.86
C THR A 447 -13.71 21.90 -8.04
N SER A 448 -12.43 22.12 -7.74
CA SER A 448 -11.65 21.30 -6.82
C SER A 448 -12.20 21.35 -5.39
N ASP A 449 -11.76 20.42 -4.53
CA ASP A 449 -12.20 20.38 -3.14
C ASP A 449 -11.87 21.70 -2.41
N PRO A 450 -12.86 22.39 -1.82
CA PRO A 450 -12.64 23.65 -1.08
C PRO A 450 -11.95 23.45 0.28
N ALA A 451 -11.81 22.21 0.79
CA ALA A 451 -11.14 21.92 2.06
C ALA A 451 -9.61 22.05 1.98
N VAL A 452 -9.04 22.16 0.77
CA VAL A 452 -7.61 22.30 0.56
C VAL A 452 -7.14 23.70 0.98
N THR A 453 -6.10 23.80 1.80
CA THR A 453 -5.66 25.07 2.39
C THR A 453 -4.15 25.35 2.27
N ILE A 454 -3.80 26.63 2.33
CA ILE A 454 -2.43 27.16 2.49
C ILE A 454 -2.36 28.10 3.70
N SER A 455 -1.16 28.40 4.18
CA SER A 455 -0.95 29.49 5.16
C SER A 455 -0.64 30.80 4.44
N VAL A 456 -1.24 31.92 4.87
CA VAL A 456 -1.02 33.26 4.32
C VAL A 456 -0.69 34.25 5.44
N ARG A 457 0.45 34.96 5.34
CA ARG A 457 0.92 35.97 6.30
C ARG A 457 1.66 37.12 5.60
N ARG A 458 1.78 38.28 6.25
CA ARG A 458 2.55 39.42 5.75
C ARG A 458 4.05 39.26 5.95
#